data_AF-A0A7U3V466-F1
#
_entry.id   AF-A0A7U3V466-F1
#
_cell.length_a   1.000
_cell.length_b   1.000
_cell.length_c   1.000
_cell.angle_alpha   90.00
_cell.angle_beta   90.00
_cell.angle_gamma   90.00
#
_symmetry.space_group_name_H-M   'P 1'
#
loop_
_entity.id
_entity.type
_entity.pdbx_description
1 polymer ?
#
loop_
_entity_poly.entity_id
_entity_poly.type
_entity_poly.pdbx_seq_one_letter_code
_entity_poly.pdbx_strand_id
1 'polypeptide(L)' 'MTYKVFMSGTVNGHYFEVEGDGKGKPYEAKKPVKMPGYHYVDRKLDVTNHNKDYTSVEQCEISIARKPVVA' A
#
# COMPACT_ATOMS: atom_id res chain seq x y z
N MET A 1 11.98 13.90 8.71
CA MET A 1 11.68 13.37 7.37
C MET A 1 10.18 13.53 7.17
N THR A 2 9.76 14.21 6.11
CA THR A 2 8.33 14.29 5.74
C THR A 2 8.08 13.18 4.72
N TYR A 3 7.14 12.29 5.00
CA TYR A 3 6.75 11.22 4.09
C TYR A 3 5.54 11.68 3.28
N LYS A 4 5.67 11.69 1.96
CA LYS A 4 4.58 11.96 1.03
C LYS A 4 3.97 10.66 0.56
N VAL A 5 2.65 10.54 0.69
CA VAL A 5 1.88 9.39 0.21
C VAL A 5 0.92 9.86 -0.85
N PHE A 6 0.91 9.13 -1.95
CA PHE A 6 -0.16 9.18 -2.92
C PHE A 6 -0.70 7.77 -3.09
N MET A 7 -2.02 7.60 -2.95
CA MET A 7 -2.70 6.33 -3.14
C MET A 7 -3.96 6.56 -3.96
N SER A 8 -4.10 5.79 -5.02
CA SER A 8 -5.31 5.76 -5.83
C SER A 8 -5.72 4.32 -6.09
N GLY A 9 -6.99 4.11 -6.35
CA GLY A 9 -7.51 2.78 -6.65
C GLY A 9 -9.02 2.71 -6.53
N THR A 10 -9.52 1.48 -6.46
CA THR A 10 -10.95 1.19 -6.37
C THR A 10 -11.21 0.29 -5.17
N VAL A 11 -12.18 0.66 -4.33
CA VAL A 11 -12.68 -0.17 -3.23
C VAL A 11 -14.16 -0.43 -3.48
N ASN A 12 -14.55 -1.71 -3.59
CA ASN A 12 -15.95 -2.11 -3.82
C ASN A 12 -16.61 -1.37 -5.01
N GLY A 13 -15.86 -1.12 -6.08
CA GLY A 13 -16.34 -0.40 -7.26
C GLY A 13 -16.28 1.13 -7.18
N HIS A 14 -15.94 1.70 -6.02
CA HIS A 14 -15.79 3.15 -5.85
C HIS A 14 -14.33 3.57 -5.98
N TYR A 15 -14.08 4.47 -6.93
CA TYR A 15 -12.75 5.06 -7.11
C TYR A 15 -12.42 6.02 -5.96
N PHE A 16 -11.14 6.06 -5.59
CA PHE A 16 -10.63 7.00 -4.61
C PHE A 16 -9.23 7.48 -4.98
N GLU A 17 -8.90 8.67 -4.52
CA GLU A 17 -7.56 9.25 -4.49
C GLU A 17 -7.32 9.89 -3.13
N VAL A 18 -6.14 9.64 -2.57
CA VAL A 18 -5.71 10.24 -1.31
C VAL A 18 -4.26 10.67 -1.46
N GLU A 19 -4.01 11.94 -1.12
CA GLU A 19 -2.67 12.48 -0.93
C GLU A 19 -2.50 12.88 0.54
N GLY A 20 -1.33 12.62 1.11
CA GLY A 20 -1.05 12.94 2.50
C GLY A 20 0.41 13.20 2.79
N ASP A 21 0.64 14.19 3.66
CA ASP A 21 1.92 14.50 4.26
C ASP A 21 1.99 13.97 5.70
N GLY A 22 2.90 13.05 5.96
CA GLY A 22 3.15 12.48 7.28
C GLY A 22 4.47 12.96 7.89
N LYS A 23 4.47 13.24 9.20
CA LYS A 23 5.71 13.48 9.99
C LYS A 23 6.26 12.22 10.66
N GLY A 24 5.60 11.07 10.48
CA GLY A 24 5.99 9.79 11.07
C GLY A 24 7.10 9.07 10.30
N LYS A 25 7.53 7.93 10.86
CA LYS A 25 8.45 6.98 10.23
C LYS A 25 7.76 5.62 10.08
N PRO A 26 6.90 5.42 9.07
CA PRO A 26 6.08 4.21 8.97
C PRO A 26 6.90 2.94 8.77
N TYR A 27 8.11 3.06 8.21
CA TYR A 27 9.04 1.94 8.02
C TYR A 27 10.40 2.31 8.64
N GLU A 28 10.78 1.59 9.70
CA GLU A 28 12.08 1.76 10.37
C GLU A 28 12.79 0.41 10.45
N ALA A 29 13.97 0.34 9.84
CA ALA A 29 14.76 -0.88 9.82
C ALA A 29 15.52 -1.07 11.13
N LYS A 30 15.50 -2.29 11.69
CA LYS A 30 16.31 -2.65 12.87
C LYS A 30 17.77 -2.97 12.52
N LYS A 31 18.09 -3.12 11.23
CA LYS A 31 19.43 -3.42 10.70
C LYS A 31 19.78 -2.40 9.61
N PRO A 32 21.08 -2.16 9.33
CA PRO A 32 21.48 -1.35 8.19
C PRO A 32 20.87 -1.89 6.89
N VAL A 33 20.29 -1.00 6.09
CA VAL A 33 19.68 -1.33 4.79
C VAL A 33 20.16 -0.35 3.73
N LYS A 34 20.26 -0.83 2.49
CA LYS A 34 20.43 0.07 1.34
C LYS A 34 19.07 0.69 1.03
N MET A 35 18.99 2.02 1.10
CA MET A 35 17.75 2.74 0.83
C MET A 35 17.36 2.61 -0.65
N PRO A 36 16.11 2.20 -0.97
CA PRO A 36 15.63 2.21 -2.34
C PRO A 36 15.39 3.65 -2.80
N GLY A 37 15.47 3.87 -4.12
CA GLY A 37 14.99 5.10 -4.74
C GLY A 37 13.46 5.18 -4.77
N TYR A 38 12.95 6.27 -5.32
CA TYR A 38 11.52 6.44 -5.57
C TYR A 38 10.96 5.30 -6.46
N HIS A 39 9.83 4.72 -6.05
CA HIS A 39 9.18 3.61 -6.73
C HIS A 39 7.69 3.58 -6.40
N TYR A 40 6.93 2.82 -7.20
CA TYR A 40 5.52 2.53 -6.93
C TYR A 40 5.39 1.12 -6.37
N VAL A 41 4.32 0.89 -5.61
CA VAL A 41 3.89 -0.44 -5.20
C VAL A 41 2.45 -0.63 -5.61
N ASP A 42 2.21 -1.47 -6.61
CA ASP A 42 0.85 -1.84 -6.99
C ASP A 42 0.35 -2.89 -5.99
N ARG A 43 -0.85 -2.68 -5.47
CA ARG A 43 -1.47 -3.55 -4.46
C ARG A 43 -2.84 -4.01 -4.90
N LYS A 44 -3.10 -5.30 -4.72
CA LYS A 44 -4.44 -5.89 -4.79
C LYS A 44 -4.73 -6.57 -3.46
N LEU A 45 -5.78 -6.14 -2.79
CA LEU A 45 -6.21 -6.66 -1.51
C LEU A 45 -7.61 -7.25 -1.66
N ASP A 46 -7.74 -8.55 -1.44
CA ASP A 46 -9.00 -9.28 -1.57
C ASP A 46 -9.33 -10.02 -0.26
N VAL A 47 -10.60 -9.98 0.16
CA VAL A 47 -11.14 -10.92 1.15
C VAL A 47 -11.57 -12.17 0.39
N THR A 48 -10.91 -13.30 0.65
CA THR A 48 -11.14 -14.56 -0.08
C THR A 48 -12.21 -15.42 0.58
N ASN A 49 -12.42 -15.26 1.87
CA ASN A 49 -13.43 -15.97 2.65
C ASN A 49 -13.77 -15.16 3.91
N HIS A 50 -14.97 -15.35 4.46
CA HIS A 50 -15.37 -14.75 5.72
C HIS A 50 -16.55 -15.50 6.35
N ASN A 51 -16.74 -15.35 7.66
CA ASN A 51 -17.96 -15.78 8.32
C ASN A 51 -19.13 -14.81 8.04
N LYS A 52 -20.35 -15.20 8.40
CA LYS A 52 -21.58 -14.47 8.03
C LYS A 52 -21.59 -12.99 8.44
N ASP A 53 -20.96 -12.65 9.54
CA ASP A 53 -20.96 -11.30 10.12
C ASP A 53 -19.63 -10.54 9.92
N TYR A 54 -18.70 -11.10 9.13
CA TYR A 54 -17.37 -10.50 8.84
C TYR A 54 -16.51 -10.22 10.08
N THR A 55 -16.80 -10.87 11.20
CA THR A 55 -15.95 -10.78 12.40
C THR A 55 -14.67 -11.61 12.25
N SER A 56 -14.64 -12.55 11.30
CA SER A 56 -13.47 -13.33 10.91
C SER A 56 -13.37 -13.35 9.38
N VAL A 57 -12.19 -12.99 8.86
CA VAL A 57 -11.92 -12.90 7.42
C VAL A 57 -10.61 -13.60 7.07
N GLU A 58 -10.56 -14.20 5.88
CA GLU A 58 -9.33 -14.59 5.21
C GLU A 58 -9.01 -13.54 4.15
N GLN A 59 -7.78 -13.04 4.16
CA GLN A 59 -7.32 -11.97 3.28
C GLN A 59 -6.13 -12.44 2.44
N CYS A 60 -6.15 -12.11 1.16
CA CYS A 60 -5.03 -12.29 0.24
C CYS A 60 -4.55 -10.92 -0.25
N GLU A 61 -3.23 -10.71 -0.24
CA GLU A 61 -2.59 -9.51 -0.78
C GLU A 61 -1.57 -9.89 -1.86
N ILE A 62 -1.63 -9.19 -2.99
CA ILE A 62 -0.58 -9.20 -4.00
C ILE A 62 0.03 -7.80 -4.04
N SER A 63 1.34 -7.72 -3.78
CA SER A 63 2.12 -6.48 -3.73
C SER A 63 3.29 -6.55 -4.70
N ILE A 64 3.35 -5.63 -5.67
CA ILE A 64 4.41 -5.60 -6.70
C ILE A 64 5.10 -4.24 -6.67
N ALA A 65 6.40 -4.23 -6.35
CA ALA A 65 7.22 -3.03 -6.45
C ALA A 65 7.68 -2.83 -7.90
N ARG A 66 7.49 -1.63 -8.44
CA ARG A 66 7.97 -1.27 -9.79
C ARG A 66 8.63 0.11 -9.80
N LYS A 67 9.61 0.26 -10.69
CA LYS A 67 10.21 1.56 -10.96
C LYS A 67 9.21 2.46 -11.69
N PRO A 68 9.31 3.79 -11.57
CA PRO A 68 8.61 4.70 -12.46
C PRO A 68 8.98 4.36 -13.90
N VAL A 69 7.97 4.21 -14.76
CA VAL A 69 8.23 4.16 -16.21
C VAL A 69 8.53 5.60 -16.61
N VAL A 70 9.74 5.85 -17.08
CA VAL A 70 10.10 7.14 -17.68
C VAL A 70 9.54 7.09 -19.10
N ALA A 71 8.64 8.02 -19.41
CA ALA A 71 8.13 8.21 -20.78
C ALA A 71 9.22 8.82 -21.67
#